data_AF-A0A940T521-F1
#
_entry.id   AF-A0A940T521-F1
#
_cell.length_a   1.000
_cell.length_b   1.000
_cell.length_c   1.000
_cell.angle_alpha   90.00
_cell.angle_beta   90.00
_cell.angle_gamma   90.00
#
_symmetry.space_group_name_H-M   'P 1'
#
loop_
_entity.id
_entity.type
_entity.pdbx_description
1 polymer ?
#
loop_
_entity_poly.entity_id
_entity_poly.type
_entity_poly.pdbx_seq_one_letter_code
_entity_poly.pdbx_strand_id
1 'polypeptide(L)'
;DDGFYIGTLSDKDIYFKADTVLPDNPVINDMMDVANGYAILRAAYCDAELWFRFGMVVNNEIGRLKTGTIKDAVIRLAAEQYVRKLVLIMPVDTAKRNETDSLLWDQVWDTYKTFADKLSNRFSLSHYGKITEKDVQKYMDIEQFIPNYDSIYNLRKQQSEENERYLKLMAEQTPSFDRECLYTVEYAHQRRHEEPHTAIPMLEALMKSGKFSRYLHEVWRTWRVLKQVAQSPSRDGMILNLEYNQMRYRCLNTILKQIVKNPNDIYAINDFCFLATYDNITRYSEFMFGNSAPLEHMMLFPEILEDRDEDNEDGESDS
;
A
#
# COMPACT_ATOMS: atom_id res chain seq x y z
N ASP A 1 -10.23 -16.29 24.26
CA ASP A 1 -11.19 -15.24 23.93
C ASP A 1 -10.56 -14.13 23.12
N ASP A 2 -9.98 -14.48 21.97
CA ASP A 2 -9.45 -13.48 21.04
C ASP A 2 -10.60 -13.00 20.15
N GLY A 3 -11.46 -12.19 20.76
CA GLY A 3 -12.57 -11.54 20.08
C GLY A 3 -12.06 -10.70 18.91
N PHE A 4 -12.83 -10.70 17.83
CA PHE A 4 -12.67 -9.86 16.66
C PHE A 4 -12.62 -8.38 17.07
N TYR A 5 -11.42 -7.78 17.16
CA TYR A 5 -11.24 -6.41 17.62
C TYR A 5 -10.89 -5.46 16.48
N ILE A 6 -11.89 -4.77 15.95
CA ILE A 6 -11.67 -3.63 15.07
C ILE A 6 -11.21 -2.45 15.93
N GLY A 7 -10.01 -1.93 15.64
CA GLY A 7 -9.40 -0.83 16.38
C GLY A 7 -9.06 0.36 15.49
N THR A 8 -8.82 1.49 16.13
CA THR A 8 -8.29 2.70 15.49
C THR A 8 -6.82 2.53 15.11
N LEU A 9 -6.39 3.33 14.15
CA LEU A 9 -5.01 3.42 13.67
C LEU A 9 -4.32 4.67 14.24
N SER A 10 -5.04 5.76 14.49
CA SER A 10 -4.46 7.03 14.94
C SER A 10 -3.87 7.00 16.35
N ASP A 11 -4.23 5.99 17.16
CA ASP A 11 -3.68 5.78 18.50
C ASP A 11 -2.41 4.90 18.50
N LYS A 12 -1.98 4.41 17.32
CA LYS A 12 -0.82 3.51 17.16
C LYS A 12 0.46 4.27 16.74
N ASP A 13 1.60 3.58 16.79
CA ASP A 13 2.87 4.09 16.27
C ASP A 13 2.91 3.99 14.74
N ILE A 14 2.21 4.92 14.09
CA ILE A 14 2.02 4.97 12.64
C ILE A 14 3.12 5.74 11.90
N TYR A 15 4.09 6.30 12.59
CA TYR A 15 5.06 7.22 11.97
C TYR A 15 6.24 6.47 11.37
N PHE A 16 6.64 6.91 10.17
CA PHE A 16 7.87 6.46 9.56
C PHE A 16 9.07 6.98 10.35
N LYS A 17 9.94 6.06 10.73
CA LYS A 17 11.20 6.32 11.44
C LYS A 17 12.34 5.74 10.63
N ALA A 18 13.36 6.55 10.40
CA ALA A 18 14.60 6.06 9.85
C ALA A 18 15.25 5.09 10.83
N ASP A 19 15.74 3.97 10.31
CA ASP A 19 16.48 2.97 11.09
C ASP A 19 17.98 3.31 11.22
N THR A 20 18.40 4.45 10.68
CA THR A 20 19.77 4.95 10.65
C THR A 20 19.82 6.45 10.91
N VAL A 21 21.00 6.95 11.30
CA VAL A 21 21.23 8.39 11.45
C VAL A 21 21.25 9.03 10.05
N LEU A 22 20.37 9.99 9.84
CA LEU A 22 20.25 10.69 8.56
C LEU A 22 21.17 11.92 8.53
N PRO A 23 21.84 12.20 7.40
CA PRO A 23 22.52 13.48 7.21
C PRO A 23 21.50 14.61 7.12
N ASP A 24 21.92 15.82 7.48
CA ASP A 24 21.10 17.01 7.27
C ASP A 24 21.09 17.37 5.79
N ASN A 25 20.03 16.95 5.09
CA ASN A 25 19.86 17.14 3.67
C ASN A 25 18.38 17.44 3.37
N PRO A 26 18.06 18.48 2.58
CA PRO A 26 16.68 18.84 2.27
C PRO A 26 15.84 17.73 1.66
N VAL A 27 16.40 16.96 0.70
CA VAL A 27 15.68 15.86 0.04
C VAL A 27 15.34 14.77 1.05
N ILE A 28 16.27 14.44 1.95
CA ILE A 28 16.04 13.42 2.99
C ILE A 28 14.99 13.89 4.00
N ASN A 29 15.01 15.17 4.38
CA ASN A 29 13.98 15.76 5.22
C ASN A 29 12.61 15.69 4.53
N ASP A 30 12.54 15.99 3.23
CA ASP A 30 11.33 15.89 2.43
C ASP A 30 10.81 14.44 2.35
N MET A 31 11.69 13.44 2.23
CA MET A 31 11.30 12.02 2.25
C MET A 31 10.68 11.61 3.61
N MET A 32 11.21 12.13 4.71
CA MET A 32 10.61 11.91 6.03
C MET A 32 9.25 12.59 6.15
N ASP A 33 9.12 13.81 5.65
CA ASP A 33 7.89 14.61 5.73
C ASP A 33 6.77 14.05 4.85
N VAL A 34 7.08 13.59 3.62
CA VAL A 34 6.08 12.95 2.75
C VAL A 34 5.55 11.66 3.38
N ALA A 35 6.44 10.80 3.90
CA ALA A 35 6.04 9.54 4.52
C ALA A 35 5.16 9.77 5.77
N ASN A 36 5.52 10.72 6.63
CA ASN A 36 4.75 11.04 7.84
C ASN A 36 3.46 11.83 7.54
N GLY A 37 3.46 12.69 6.52
CA GLY A 37 2.28 13.39 6.03
C GLY A 37 1.20 12.41 5.56
N TYR A 38 1.57 11.46 4.72
CA TYR A 38 0.63 10.41 4.26
C TYR A 38 0.25 9.43 5.37
N ALA A 39 1.13 9.17 6.34
CA ALA A 39 0.77 8.36 7.51
C ALA A 39 -0.37 9.01 8.32
N ILE A 40 -0.27 10.32 8.59
CA ILE A 40 -1.33 11.09 9.26
C ILE A 40 -2.61 11.12 8.43
N LEU A 41 -2.50 11.44 7.13
CA LEU A 41 -3.62 11.49 6.19
C LEU A 41 -4.42 10.18 6.23
N ARG A 42 -3.75 9.03 6.11
CA ARG A 42 -4.43 7.74 6.03
C ARG A 42 -4.93 7.24 7.38
N ALA A 43 -4.18 7.46 8.46
CA ALA A 43 -4.62 7.01 9.79
C ALA A 43 -5.92 7.69 10.22
N ALA A 44 -6.00 9.01 10.05
CA ALA A 44 -7.21 9.75 10.39
C ALA A 44 -8.39 9.37 9.49
N TYR A 45 -8.16 9.16 8.19
CA TYR A 45 -9.18 8.72 7.26
C TYR A 45 -9.70 7.31 7.59
N CYS A 46 -8.82 6.34 7.87
CA CYS A 46 -9.21 4.99 8.28
C CYS A 46 -10.09 5.02 9.55
N ASP A 47 -9.75 5.87 10.51
CA ASP A 47 -10.54 6.02 11.74
C ASP A 47 -11.89 6.68 11.48
N ALA A 48 -11.95 7.66 10.57
CA ALA A 48 -13.22 8.23 10.14
C ALA A 48 -14.14 7.15 9.52
N GLU A 49 -13.60 6.22 8.71
CA GLU A 49 -14.38 5.09 8.19
C GLU A 49 -14.97 4.21 9.30
N LEU A 50 -14.29 4.07 10.45
CA LEU A 50 -14.82 3.35 11.61
C LEU A 50 -16.01 4.06 12.24
N TRP A 51 -16.00 5.39 12.27
CA TRP A 51 -17.14 6.18 12.72
C TRP A 51 -18.35 5.93 11.82
N PHE A 52 -18.18 6.07 10.49
CA PHE A 52 -19.29 5.86 9.54
C PHE A 52 -19.78 4.42 9.51
N ARG A 53 -18.88 3.44 9.59
CA ARG A 53 -19.26 2.03 9.49
C ARG A 53 -19.83 1.48 10.78
N PHE A 54 -19.15 1.73 11.90
CA PHE A 54 -19.42 1.06 13.18
C PHE A 54 -19.92 2.02 14.26
N GLY A 55 -19.98 3.33 14.03
CA GLY A 55 -20.36 4.29 15.05
C GLY A 55 -19.33 4.36 16.17
N MET A 56 -18.07 4.06 15.86
CA MET A 56 -16.98 4.19 16.82
C MET A 56 -16.65 5.67 17.01
N VAL A 57 -16.63 6.14 18.26
CA VAL A 57 -16.16 7.50 18.59
C VAL A 57 -14.64 7.50 18.47
N VAL A 58 -14.11 8.22 17.47
CA VAL A 58 -12.68 8.23 17.12
C VAL A 58 -12.00 9.61 17.29
N ASN A 59 -12.76 10.60 17.77
CA ASN A 59 -12.31 11.99 17.85
C ASN A 59 -11.04 12.15 18.70
N ASN A 60 -10.94 11.41 19.80
CA ASN A 60 -9.81 11.49 20.72
C ASN A 60 -8.55 10.87 20.09
N GLU A 61 -8.71 9.76 19.37
CA GLU A 61 -7.64 9.02 18.71
C GLU A 61 -7.07 9.86 17.56
N ILE A 62 -7.93 10.40 16.69
CA ILE A 62 -7.53 11.31 15.62
C ILE A 62 -6.88 12.57 16.19
N GLY A 63 -7.46 13.16 17.24
CA GLY A 63 -6.93 14.37 17.89
C GLY A 63 -5.55 14.21 18.54
N ARG A 64 -5.07 12.97 18.73
CA ARG A 64 -3.73 12.67 19.28
C ARG A 64 -2.64 12.52 18.22
N LEU A 65 -2.97 12.60 16.93
CA LEU A 65 -1.98 12.52 15.86
C LEU A 65 -0.92 13.62 16.01
N LYS A 66 0.34 13.18 16.08
CA LYS A 66 1.53 14.02 16.23
C LYS A 66 1.96 14.59 14.88
N THR A 67 1.52 15.81 14.60
CA THR A 67 1.91 16.58 13.40
C THR A 67 3.35 17.09 13.45
N GLY A 68 3.94 17.21 14.65
CA GLY A 68 5.32 17.64 14.85
C GLY A 68 6.38 16.69 14.28
N THR A 69 5.98 15.54 13.73
CA THR A 69 6.84 14.64 12.96
C THR A 69 7.19 15.19 11.57
N ILE A 70 6.44 16.18 11.08
CA ILE A 70 6.68 16.90 9.83
C ILE A 70 7.52 18.15 10.14
N LYS A 71 8.65 18.30 9.44
CA LYS A 71 9.57 19.44 9.57
C LYS A 71 9.11 20.65 8.75
N ASP A 72 8.59 20.44 7.55
CA ASP A 72 8.03 21.49 6.70
C ASP A 72 6.87 22.18 7.41
N ALA A 73 7.05 23.47 7.74
CA ALA A 73 6.10 24.22 8.56
C ALA A 73 4.73 24.39 7.89
N VAL A 74 4.70 24.49 6.55
CA VAL A 74 3.46 24.68 5.79
C VAL A 74 2.67 23.37 5.77
N ILE A 75 3.35 22.25 5.55
CA ILE A 75 2.71 20.93 5.57
C ILE A 75 2.30 20.54 6.99
N ARG A 76 3.11 20.84 8.01
CA ARG A 76 2.74 20.62 9.41
C ARG A 76 1.46 21.37 9.78
N LEU A 77 1.37 22.65 9.42
CA LEU A 77 0.15 23.44 9.66
C LEU A 77 -1.05 22.87 8.91
N ALA A 78 -0.86 22.39 7.67
CA ALA A 78 -1.91 21.73 6.92
C ALA A 78 -2.39 20.44 7.59
N ALA A 79 -1.47 19.63 8.13
CA ALA A 79 -1.78 18.43 8.89
C ALA A 79 -2.56 18.75 10.18
N GLU A 80 -2.19 19.80 10.90
CA GLU A 80 -2.91 20.28 12.10
C GLU A 80 -4.34 20.70 11.76
N GLN A 81 -4.53 21.43 10.65
CA GLN A 81 -5.84 21.83 10.17
C GLN A 81 -6.68 20.62 9.74
N TYR A 82 -6.08 19.66 9.05
CA TYR A 82 -6.73 18.42 8.63
C TYR A 82 -7.26 17.62 9.83
N VAL A 83 -6.38 17.33 10.80
CA VAL A 83 -6.73 16.61 12.03
C VAL A 83 -7.84 17.34 12.79
N ARG A 84 -7.70 18.66 12.97
CA ARG A 84 -8.70 19.48 13.67
C ARG A 84 -10.06 19.45 12.97
N LYS A 85 -10.09 19.57 11.63
CA LYS A 85 -11.34 19.55 10.86
C LYS A 85 -12.05 18.21 10.99
N LEU A 86 -11.33 17.09 10.85
CA LEU A 86 -11.94 15.76 11.01
C LEU A 86 -12.57 15.57 12.39
N VAL A 87 -11.88 15.98 13.46
CA VAL A 87 -12.42 15.93 14.83
C VAL A 87 -13.71 16.75 14.98
N LEU A 88 -13.88 17.85 14.22
CA LEU A 88 -15.06 18.70 14.27
C LEU A 88 -16.21 18.19 13.41
N ILE A 89 -15.93 17.48 12.31
CA ILE A 89 -16.95 16.96 11.41
C ILE A 89 -17.74 15.84 12.07
N MET A 90 -17.08 14.91 12.76
CA MET A 90 -17.71 13.71 13.32
C MET A 90 -18.33 13.98 14.70
N PRO A 91 -19.66 13.91 14.87
CA PRO A 91 -20.30 14.03 16.17
C PRO A 91 -19.86 12.93 17.14
N VAL A 92 -19.65 13.29 18.40
CA VAL A 92 -19.41 12.32 19.48
C VAL A 92 -20.67 11.52 19.80
N ASP A 93 -21.85 12.14 19.63
CA ASP A 93 -23.14 11.48 19.74
C ASP A 93 -23.45 10.68 18.46
N THR A 94 -23.18 9.38 18.51
CA THR A 94 -23.32 8.47 17.37
C THR A 94 -24.77 8.02 17.14
N ALA A 95 -25.72 8.39 18.02
CA ALA A 95 -27.15 8.12 17.80
C ALA A 95 -27.70 8.83 16.55
N LYS A 96 -27.02 9.90 16.10
CA LYS A 96 -27.39 10.70 14.92
C LYS A 96 -26.68 10.27 13.63
N ARG A 97 -25.89 9.19 13.65
CA ARG A 97 -25.10 8.71 12.51
C ARG A 97 -25.97 8.62 11.24
N ASN A 98 -27.03 7.81 11.31
CA ASN A 98 -27.89 7.51 10.17
C ASN A 98 -28.67 8.72 9.59
N GLU A 99 -28.74 9.86 10.30
CA GLU A 99 -29.54 11.02 9.87
C GLU A 99 -28.77 11.99 8.97
N THR A 100 -27.43 11.94 8.94
CA THR A 100 -26.59 12.92 8.23
C THR A 100 -25.34 12.34 7.54
N ASP A 101 -25.21 11.01 7.48
CA ASP A 101 -24.00 10.31 7.04
C ASP A 101 -23.43 10.81 5.70
N SER A 102 -24.25 10.98 4.66
CA SER A 102 -23.74 11.39 3.34
C SER A 102 -23.12 12.79 3.34
N LEU A 103 -23.73 13.75 4.04
CA LEU A 103 -23.21 15.13 4.11
C LEU A 103 -21.90 15.19 4.90
N LEU A 104 -21.83 14.44 6.01
CA LEU A 104 -20.61 14.36 6.81
C LEU A 104 -19.49 13.66 6.04
N TRP A 105 -19.81 12.61 5.28
CA TRP A 105 -18.85 11.91 4.44
C TRP A 105 -18.24 12.84 3.38
N ASP A 106 -19.06 13.63 2.70
CA ASP A 106 -18.58 14.61 1.71
C ASP A 106 -17.60 15.62 2.34
N GLN A 107 -17.88 16.08 3.57
CA GLN A 107 -16.98 16.98 4.30
C GLN A 107 -15.66 16.30 4.71
N VAL A 108 -15.71 15.03 5.14
CA VAL A 108 -14.52 14.23 5.43
C VAL A 108 -13.67 14.06 4.17
N TRP A 109 -14.30 13.73 3.05
CA TRP A 109 -13.64 13.54 1.77
C TRP A 109 -13.02 14.83 1.22
N ASP A 110 -13.71 15.96 1.28
CA ASP A 110 -13.16 17.26 0.91
C ASP A 110 -11.96 17.65 1.80
N THR A 111 -12.06 17.38 3.09
CA THR A 111 -10.98 17.60 4.06
C THR A 111 -9.76 16.71 3.75
N TYR A 112 -9.99 15.42 3.42
CA TYR A 112 -8.95 14.49 2.96
C TYR A 112 -8.25 15.00 1.69
N LYS A 113 -9.03 15.29 0.63
CA LYS A 113 -8.52 15.78 -0.64
C LYS A 113 -7.70 17.05 -0.49
N THR A 114 -8.19 18.02 0.29
CA THR A 114 -7.49 19.28 0.54
C THR A 114 -6.09 19.05 1.12
N PHE A 115 -5.93 18.11 2.05
CA PHE A 115 -4.62 17.82 2.62
C PHE A 115 -3.76 16.97 1.68
N ALA A 116 -4.34 15.97 1.02
CA ALA A 116 -3.68 15.15 0.01
C ALA A 116 -3.09 16.03 -1.12
N ASP A 117 -3.86 16.99 -1.64
CA ASP A 117 -3.41 17.91 -2.68
C ASP A 117 -2.24 18.78 -2.22
N LYS A 118 -2.23 19.21 -0.95
CA LYS A 118 -1.09 19.96 -0.38
C LYS A 118 0.17 19.10 -0.31
N LEU A 119 0.04 17.83 0.08
CA LEU A 119 1.15 16.87 0.10
C LEU A 119 1.68 16.63 -1.32
N SER A 120 0.79 16.26 -2.26
CA SER A 120 1.13 15.98 -3.66
C SER A 120 1.81 17.18 -4.33
N ASN A 121 1.32 18.40 -4.09
CA ASN A 121 1.90 19.61 -4.67
C ASN A 121 3.29 19.93 -4.10
N ARG A 122 3.50 19.76 -2.79
CA ARG A 122 4.78 20.07 -2.13
C ARG A 122 5.86 19.04 -2.42
N PHE A 123 5.48 17.77 -2.52
CA PHE A 123 6.41 16.65 -2.73
C PHE A 123 6.33 16.07 -4.15
N SER A 124 5.79 16.85 -5.08
CA SER A 124 5.80 16.50 -6.50
C SER A 124 7.21 16.16 -6.97
N LEU A 125 7.34 15.08 -7.74
CA LEU A 125 8.62 14.61 -8.27
C LEU A 125 9.37 15.68 -9.07
N SER A 126 8.62 16.60 -9.69
CA SER A 126 9.14 17.74 -10.45
C SER A 126 10.04 18.69 -9.64
N HIS A 127 9.96 18.66 -8.31
CA HIS A 127 10.83 19.43 -7.41
C HIS A 127 12.21 18.81 -7.24
N TYR A 128 12.36 17.51 -7.48
CA TYR A 128 13.62 16.79 -7.29
C TYR A 128 14.35 16.50 -8.60
N GLY A 129 13.62 16.46 -9.72
CA GLY A 129 14.20 16.20 -11.03
C GLY A 129 13.16 16.08 -12.13
N LYS A 130 13.64 15.79 -13.34
CA LYS A 130 12.80 15.50 -14.50
C LYS A 130 12.98 14.04 -14.88
N ILE A 131 11.87 13.34 -14.99
CA ILE A 131 11.78 11.97 -15.50
C ILE A 131 10.53 11.90 -16.39
N THR A 132 10.65 11.26 -17.55
CA THR A 132 9.49 11.04 -18.43
C THR A 132 8.91 9.65 -18.17
N GLU A 133 7.66 9.42 -18.60
CA GLU A 133 7.06 8.08 -18.54
C GLU A 133 7.92 7.04 -19.27
N LYS A 134 8.52 7.40 -20.41
CA LYS A 134 9.44 6.53 -21.14
C LYS A 134 10.69 6.18 -20.34
N ASP A 135 11.21 7.12 -19.56
CA ASP A 135 12.36 6.87 -18.68
C ASP A 135 11.98 5.90 -17.56
N VAL A 136 10.79 6.06 -16.96
CA VAL A 136 10.24 5.12 -15.96
C VAL A 136 10.04 3.73 -16.58
N GLN A 137 9.42 3.63 -17.75
CA GLN A 137 9.21 2.35 -18.45
C GLN A 137 10.54 1.64 -18.70
N LYS A 138 11.56 2.37 -19.19
CA LYS A 138 12.90 1.81 -19.37
C LYS A 138 13.56 1.41 -18.05
N TYR A 139 13.35 2.17 -16.98
CA TYR A 139 13.86 1.79 -15.66
C TYR A 139 13.14 0.56 -15.09
N MET A 140 11.85 0.39 -15.36
CA MET A 140 11.05 -0.72 -14.83
C MET A 140 11.01 -1.95 -15.74
N ASP A 141 11.64 -1.88 -16.90
CA ASP A 141 11.68 -2.94 -17.90
C ASP A 141 12.25 -4.26 -17.34
N ILE A 142 11.35 -5.23 -17.21
CA ILE A 142 11.60 -6.54 -16.61
C ILE A 142 12.59 -7.35 -17.45
N GLU A 143 12.65 -7.14 -18.78
CA GLU A 143 13.51 -7.92 -19.68
C GLU A 143 14.99 -7.71 -19.40
N GLN A 144 15.36 -6.58 -18.79
CA GLN A 144 16.73 -6.30 -18.34
C GLN A 144 17.20 -7.29 -17.26
N PHE A 145 16.25 -7.85 -16.51
CA PHE A 145 16.51 -8.81 -15.43
C PHE A 145 16.17 -10.23 -15.84
N ILE A 146 15.03 -10.44 -16.50
CA ILE A 146 14.54 -11.74 -16.93
C ILE A 146 14.43 -11.72 -18.47
N PRO A 147 15.49 -12.15 -19.18
CA PRO A 147 15.43 -12.26 -20.64
C PRO A 147 14.29 -13.19 -21.07
N ASN A 148 13.59 -12.84 -22.16
CA ASN A 148 12.42 -13.58 -22.66
C ASN A 148 11.30 -13.69 -21.63
N TYR A 149 10.95 -12.56 -20.98
CA TYR A 149 9.95 -12.51 -19.91
C TYR A 149 8.60 -13.12 -20.31
N ASP A 150 8.18 -13.01 -21.57
CA ASP A 150 6.97 -13.66 -22.10
C ASP A 150 6.89 -15.16 -21.75
N SER A 151 8.02 -15.87 -21.74
CA SER A 151 8.03 -17.29 -21.36
C SER A 151 7.66 -17.49 -19.89
N ILE A 152 8.18 -16.64 -19.00
CA ILE A 152 7.87 -16.67 -17.56
C ILE A 152 6.43 -16.23 -17.30
N TYR A 153 5.97 -15.21 -18.01
CA TYR A 153 4.58 -14.76 -17.97
C TYR A 153 3.61 -15.89 -18.35
N ASN A 154 3.91 -16.65 -19.40
CA ASN A 154 3.08 -17.81 -19.79
C ASN A 154 3.06 -18.90 -18.72
N LEU A 155 4.20 -19.17 -18.07
CA LEU A 155 4.27 -20.15 -16.97
C LEU A 155 3.37 -19.74 -15.82
N ARG A 156 3.30 -18.45 -15.46
CA ARG A 156 2.48 -17.97 -14.35
C ARG A 156 0.97 -18.14 -14.61
N LYS A 157 0.54 -18.03 -15.88
CA LYS A 157 -0.87 -18.18 -16.27
C LYS A 157 -1.32 -19.63 -16.14
N GLN A 158 -0.53 -20.55 -16.67
CA GLN A 158 -0.82 -21.98 -16.68
C GLN A 158 -0.63 -22.59 -15.28
N GLN A 159 -1.75 -22.86 -14.60
CA GLN A 159 -1.73 -23.45 -13.25
C GLN A 159 -1.28 -24.92 -13.32
N SER A 160 -0.08 -25.22 -12.80
CA SER A 160 0.42 -26.59 -12.68
C SER A 160 1.47 -26.70 -11.58
N GLU A 161 1.57 -27.87 -10.94
CA GLU A 161 2.60 -28.13 -9.92
C GLU A 161 4.03 -27.98 -10.49
N GLU A 162 4.24 -28.30 -11.76
CA GLU A 162 5.53 -28.16 -12.44
C GLU A 162 5.93 -26.68 -12.59
N ASN A 163 5.01 -25.86 -13.10
CA ASN A 163 5.24 -24.42 -13.30
C ASN A 163 5.43 -23.70 -11.96
N GLU A 164 4.60 -24.03 -10.97
CA GLU A 164 4.74 -23.55 -9.60
C GLU A 164 6.14 -23.86 -9.05
N ARG A 165 6.54 -25.13 -9.11
CA ARG A 165 7.84 -25.57 -8.56
C ARG A 165 9.01 -24.92 -9.29
N TYR A 166 8.89 -24.72 -10.60
CA TYR A 166 9.89 -24.01 -11.40
C TYR A 166 10.02 -22.55 -10.98
N LEU A 167 8.91 -21.79 -10.91
CA LEU A 167 8.93 -20.37 -10.53
C LEU A 167 9.46 -20.19 -9.11
N LYS A 168 9.08 -21.06 -8.18
CA LYS A 168 9.62 -21.07 -6.82
C LYS A 168 11.12 -21.32 -6.80
N LEU A 169 11.61 -22.31 -7.56
CA LEU A 169 13.04 -22.61 -7.68
C LEU A 169 13.83 -21.39 -8.20
N MET A 170 13.29 -20.71 -9.22
CA MET A 170 13.90 -19.50 -9.79
C MET A 170 13.95 -18.35 -8.79
N ALA A 171 12.90 -18.18 -7.98
CA ALA A 171 12.87 -17.22 -6.89
C ALA A 171 13.92 -17.53 -5.82
N GLU A 172 14.13 -18.81 -5.45
CA GLU A 172 15.04 -19.19 -4.36
C GLU A 172 16.52 -19.26 -4.77
N GLN A 173 16.83 -19.52 -6.05
CA GLN A 173 18.19 -19.84 -6.51
C GLN A 173 18.84 -18.76 -7.37
N THR A 174 18.13 -17.70 -7.71
CA THR A 174 18.69 -16.62 -8.54
C THR A 174 19.76 -15.82 -7.78
N PRO A 175 20.89 -15.45 -8.42
CA PRO A 175 21.96 -14.71 -7.76
C PRO A 175 21.68 -13.20 -7.62
N SER A 176 20.67 -12.68 -8.31
CA SER A 176 20.33 -11.25 -8.29
C SER A 176 19.08 -11.01 -7.45
N PHE A 177 19.17 -10.05 -6.52
CA PHE A 177 18.03 -9.69 -5.66
C PHE A 177 16.87 -9.09 -6.45
N ASP A 178 17.12 -8.36 -7.55
CA ASP A 178 16.06 -7.86 -8.43
C ASP A 178 15.28 -9.02 -9.07
N ARG A 179 16.00 -10.06 -9.52
CA ARG A 179 15.38 -11.29 -10.04
C ARG A 179 14.64 -12.06 -8.96
N GLU A 180 15.17 -12.10 -7.74
CA GLU A 180 14.53 -12.74 -6.58
C GLU A 180 13.16 -12.11 -6.32
N CYS A 181 13.10 -10.78 -6.34
CA CYS A 181 11.85 -10.03 -6.22
C CYS A 181 10.86 -10.36 -7.34
N LEU A 182 11.31 -10.25 -8.59
CA LEU A 182 10.46 -10.50 -9.77
C LEU A 182 9.92 -11.93 -9.79
N TYR A 183 10.78 -12.95 -9.69
CA TYR A 183 10.33 -14.35 -9.69
C TYR A 183 9.41 -14.68 -8.51
N THR A 184 9.59 -14.05 -7.34
CA THR A 184 8.67 -14.24 -6.22
C THR A 184 7.30 -13.62 -6.50
N VAL A 185 7.25 -12.47 -7.17
CA VAL A 185 5.98 -11.88 -7.64
C VAL A 185 5.32 -12.80 -8.67
N GLU A 186 6.06 -13.31 -9.67
CA GLU A 186 5.50 -14.25 -10.66
C GLU A 186 5.03 -15.57 -10.03
N TYR A 187 5.76 -16.09 -9.04
CA TYR A 187 5.35 -17.25 -8.25
C TYR A 187 4.02 -17.00 -7.54
N ALA A 188 3.75 -15.78 -7.08
CA ALA A 188 2.49 -15.43 -6.44
C ALA A 188 1.26 -15.43 -7.38
N HIS A 189 1.45 -15.53 -8.71
CA HIS A 189 0.33 -15.75 -9.64
C HIS A 189 -0.06 -17.24 -9.75
N GLN A 190 0.81 -18.15 -9.29
CA GLN A 190 0.48 -19.56 -9.15
C GLN A 190 -0.30 -19.78 -7.87
N ARG A 191 -1.36 -20.60 -7.94
CA ARG A 191 -2.29 -20.82 -6.82
C ARG A 191 -2.91 -19.52 -6.30
N ARG A 192 -3.23 -18.59 -7.21
CA ARG A 192 -3.85 -17.29 -6.94
C ARG A 192 -5.18 -17.35 -6.14
N HIS A 193 -5.82 -18.51 -6.08
CA HIS A 193 -7.04 -18.75 -5.29
C HIS A 193 -6.77 -19.38 -3.91
N GLU A 194 -5.52 -19.70 -3.56
CA GLU A 194 -5.15 -20.33 -2.28
C GLU A 194 -5.07 -19.30 -1.15
N GLU A 195 -5.80 -19.57 -0.06
CA GLU A 195 -5.82 -18.73 1.14
C GLU A 195 -5.49 -19.56 2.40
N PRO A 196 -4.41 -19.26 3.15
CA PRO A 196 -3.39 -18.24 2.88
C PRO A 196 -2.42 -18.65 1.77
N HIS A 197 -2.07 -17.71 0.89
CA HIS A 197 -1.14 -17.98 -0.20
C HIS A 197 0.29 -18.26 0.30
N THR A 198 0.89 -19.32 -0.23
CA THR A 198 2.27 -19.77 0.04
C THR A 198 3.38 -18.75 -0.28
N ALA A 199 3.12 -17.74 -1.13
CA ALA A 199 4.09 -16.70 -1.48
C ALA A 199 4.25 -15.63 -0.38
N ILE A 200 3.27 -15.48 0.53
CA ILE A 200 3.28 -14.50 1.63
C ILE A 200 4.62 -14.52 2.41
N PRO A 201 5.11 -15.66 2.96
CA PRO A 201 6.37 -15.68 3.69
C PRO A 201 7.60 -15.32 2.85
N MET A 202 7.60 -15.64 1.54
CA MET A 202 8.71 -15.29 0.65
C MET A 202 8.77 -13.77 0.42
N LEU A 203 7.62 -13.15 0.14
CA LEU A 203 7.52 -11.70 -0.02
C LEU A 203 7.90 -10.96 1.27
N GLU A 204 7.51 -11.48 2.45
CA GLU A 204 7.94 -10.94 3.74
C GLU A 204 9.47 -11.00 3.90
N ALA A 205 10.10 -12.11 3.52
CA ALA A 205 11.54 -12.29 3.62
C ALA A 205 12.30 -11.29 2.74
N LEU A 206 11.82 -11.05 1.51
CA LEU A 206 12.38 -10.05 0.60
C LEU A 206 12.39 -8.66 1.23
N MET A 207 11.25 -8.20 1.75
CA MET A 207 11.14 -6.89 2.40
C MET A 207 11.96 -6.79 3.70
N LYS A 208 12.07 -7.88 4.46
CA LYS A 208 12.87 -7.95 5.70
C LYS A 208 14.37 -8.02 5.45
N SER A 209 14.81 -8.39 4.23
CA SER A 209 16.23 -8.53 3.88
C SER A 209 17.02 -7.21 3.90
N GLY A 210 16.33 -6.07 3.75
CA GLY A 210 16.95 -4.74 3.69
C GLY A 210 17.82 -4.50 2.45
N LYS A 211 17.71 -5.35 1.43
CA LYS A 211 18.38 -5.20 0.14
C LYS A 211 17.54 -4.34 -0.80
N PHE A 212 18.17 -3.43 -1.52
CA PHE A 212 17.49 -2.56 -2.48
C PHE A 212 17.15 -3.31 -3.76
N SER A 213 15.92 -3.14 -4.22
CA SER A 213 15.42 -3.51 -5.55
C SER A 213 14.39 -2.47 -5.98
N ARG A 214 14.36 -2.15 -7.27
CA ARG A 214 13.35 -1.23 -7.84
C ARG A 214 11.94 -1.82 -7.79
N TYR A 215 11.81 -3.13 -7.60
CA TYR A 215 10.55 -3.86 -7.51
C TYR A 215 10.04 -4.08 -6.09
N LEU A 216 10.67 -3.47 -5.07
CA LEU A 216 10.20 -3.58 -3.67
C LEU A 216 8.76 -3.09 -3.48
N HIS A 217 8.31 -2.12 -4.28
CA HIS A 217 6.93 -1.65 -4.23
C HIS A 217 5.94 -2.74 -4.70
N GLU A 218 6.23 -3.44 -5.79
CA GLU A 218 5.41 -4.58 -6.25
C GLU A 218 5.43 -5.72 -5.23
N VAL A 219 6.60 -6.04 -4.66
CA VAL A 219 6.71 -7.04 -3.58
C VAL A 219 5.80 -6.69 -2.39
N TRP A 220 5.84 -5.44 -1.92
CA TRP A 220 4.99 -4.98 -0.82
C TRP A 220 3.50 -4.99 -1.20
N ARG A 221 3.19 -4.55 -2.42
CA ARG A 221 1.81 -4.46 -2.92
C ARG A 221 1.18 -5.85 -3.02
N THR A 222 1.86 -6.79 -3.67
CA THR A 222 1.45 -8.20 -3.79
C THR A 222 1.29 -8.84 -2.42
N TRP A 223 2.26 -8.67 -1.52
CA TRP A 223 2.15 -9.20 -0.16
C TRP A 223 0.94 -8.64 0.58
N ARG A 224 0.73 -7.32 0.56
CA ARG A 224 -0.38 -6.68 1.29
C ARG A 224 -1.72 -7.20 0.80
N VAL A 225 -1.91 -7.32 -0.52
CA VAL A 225 -3.17 -7.79 -1.09
C VAL A 225 -3.43 -9.23 -0.69
N LEU A 226 -2.47 -10.15 -0.92
CA LEU A 226 -2.62 -11.56 -0.54
C LEU A 226 -2.87 -11.72 0.96
N LYS A 227 -2.16 -10.95 1.79
CA LYS A 227 -2.34 -10.95 3.25
C LYS A 227 -3.73 -10.46 3.66
N GLN A 228 -4.25 -9.41 3.02
CA GLN A 228 -5.59 -8.90 3.33
C GLN A 228 -6.68 -9.87 2.87
N VAL A 229 -6.55 -10.46 1.68
CA VAL A 229 -7.50 -11.45 1.17
C VAL A 229 -7.59 -12.64 2.14
N ALA A 230 -6.46 -13.22 2.53
CA ALA A 230 -6.40 -14.29 3.52
C ALA A 230 -6.93 -13.90 4.91
N GLN A 231 -6.89 -12.62 5.27
CA GLN A 231 -7.40 -12.13 6.56
C GLN A 231 -8.90 -11.85 6.53
N SER A 232 -9.35 -11.02 5.58
CA SER A 232 -10.76 -10.74 5.30
C SER A 232 -10.90 -9.79 4.09
N PRO A 233 -11.65 -10.15 3.04
CA PRO A 233 -11.99 -9.21 1.96
C PRO A 233 -13.16 -8.27 2.32
N SER A 234 -13.80 -8.45 3.49
CA SER A 234 -15.03 -7.73 3.86
C SER A 234 -14.76 -6.28 4.33
N ARG A 235 -15.74 -5.40 4.10
CA ARG A 235 -15.80 -4.05 4.70
C ARG A 235 -15.96 -4.07 6.21
N ASP A 236 -16.58 -5.14 6.71
CA ASP A 236 -16.73 -5.41 8.14
C ASP A 236 -15.58 -6.21 8.71
N GLY A 237 -14.64 -6.62 7.86
CA GLY A 237 -13.47 -7.41 8.19
C GLY A 237 -12.41 -6.64 8.99
N MET A 238 -11.48 -7.39 9.57
CA MET A 238 -10.23 -6.85 10.08
C MET A 238 -9.39 -6.30 8.92
N ILE A 239 -8.81 -5.12 9.08
CA ILE A 239 -7.87 -4.54 8.12
C ILE A 239 -6.55 -4.28 8.83
N LEU A 240 -5.46 -4.92 8.37
CA LEU A 240 -4.18 -4.92 9.07
C LEU A 240 -3.29 -3.72 8.70
N ASN A 241 -3.88 -2.52 8.56
CA ASN A 241 -3.19 -1.32 8.07
C ASN A 241 -1.93 -0.96 8.87
N LEU A 242 -1.89 -1.24 10.19
CA LEU A 242 -0.67 -1.04 10.99
C LEU A 242 0.46 -1.97 10.54
N GLU A 243 0.18 -3.26 10.35
CA GLU A 243 1.16 -4.24 9.86
C GLU A 243 1.62 -3.87 8.44
N TYR A 244 0.68 -3.45 7.58
CA TYR A 244 0.99 -3.02 6.23
C TYR A 244 1.92 -1.81 6.21
N ASN A 245 1.67 -0.82 7.07
CA ASN A 245 2.54 0.34 7.25
C ASN A 245 3.94 -0.07 7.75
N GLN A 246 4.03 -0.97 8.72
CA GLN A 246 5.31 -1.44 9.24
C GLN A 246 6.16 -2.12 8.16
N MET A 247 5.55 -2.97 7.33
CA MET A 247 6.26 -3.59 6.20
C MET A 247 6.61 -2.57 5.10
N ARG A 248 5.71 -1.61 4.81
CA ARG A 248 6.00 -0.48 3.91
C ARG A 248 7.23 0.29 4.37
N TYR A 249 7.34 0.55 5.68
CA TYR A 249 8.46 1.29 6.27
C TYR A 249 9.80 0.55 6.22
N ARG A 250 9.81 -0.78 6.18
CA ARG A 250 11.04 -1.54 5.90
C ARG A 250 11.53 -1.29 4.47
N CYS A 251 10.61 -1.27 3.51
CA CYS A 251 10.91 -0.96 2.13
C CYS A 251 11.36 0.50 1.97
N LEU A 252 10.63 1.45 2.56
CA LEU A 252 11.01 2.87 2.55
C LEU A 252 12.38 3.10 3.18
N ASN A 253 12.72 2.46 4.31
CA ASN A 253 14.06 2.55 4.90
C ASN A 253 15.15 2.04 3.95
N THR A 254 14.85 0.98 3.20
CA THR A 254 15.79 0.42 2.23
C THR A 254 16.02 1.38 1.06
N ILE A 255 14.95 1.98 0.53
CA ILE A 255 15.04 2.99 -0.53
C ILE A 255 15.70 4.27 -0.02
N LEU A 256 15.39 4.70 1.21
CA LEU A 256 16.00 5.88 1.83
C LEU A 256 17.51 5.74 1.96
N LYS A 257 18.03 4.57 2.30
CA LYS A 257 19.48 4.30 2.33
C LYS A 257 20.12 4.47 0.95
N GLN A 258 19.40 4.17 -0.13
CA GLN A 258 19.88 4.42 -1.49
C GLN A 258 19.91 5.93 -1.79
N ILE A 259 18.87 6.67 -1.42
CA ILE A 259 18.82 8.14 -1.56
C ILE A 259 19.92 8.80 -0.71
N VAL A 260 20.21 8.30 0.50
CA VAL A 260 21.30 8.82 1.34
C VAL A 260 22.66 8.66 0.66
N LYS A 261 22.89 7.52 -0.02
CA LYS A 261 24.13 7.28 -0.77
C LYS A 261 24.21 8.11 -2.04
N ASN A 262 23.09 8.32 -2.72
CA ASN A 262 22.99 9.11 -3.94
C ASN A 262 21.75 10.02 -3.91
N PRO A 263 21.85 11.23 -3.32
CA PRO A 263 20.69 12.12 -3.14
C PRO A 263 20.09 12.68 -4.44
N ASN A 264 20.76 12.49 -5.58
CA ASN A 264 20.28 12.91 -6.90
C ASN A 264 19.69 11.73 -7.71
N ASP A 265 19.56 10.55 -7.10
CA ASP A 265 18.93 9.39 -7.72
C ASP A 265 17.41 9.59 -7.84
N ILE A 266 16.99 10.22 -8.93
CA ILE A 266 15.58 10.56 -9.15
C ILE A 266 14.67 9.33 -9.20
N TYR A 267 15.20 8.17 -9.59
CA TYR A 267 14.44 6.92 -9.62
C TYR A 267 14.21 6.39 -8.20
N ALA A 268 15.23 6.39 -7.35
CA ALA A 268 15.05 6.02 -5.94
C ALA A 268 14.11 6.99 -5.20
N ILE A 269 14.19 8.30 -5.51
CA ILE A 269 13.25 9.31 -4.98
C ILE A 269 11.82 9.03 -5.46
N ASN A 270 11.65 8.71 -6.74
CA ASN A 270 10.35 8.32 -7.29
C ASN A 270 9.80 7.06 -6.61
N ASP A 271 10.61 6.02 -6.47
CA ASP A 271 10.23 4.76 -5.82
C ASP A 271 9.82 4.99 -4.36
N PHE A 272 10.55 5.86 -3.64
CA PHE A 272 10.21 6.25 -2.28
C PHE A 272 8.87 6.99 -2.23
N CYS A 273 8.71 8.03 -3.06
CA CYS A 273 7.49 8.83 -3.09
C CYS A 273 6.29 7.96 -3.44
N PHE A 274 6.38 7.16 -4.51
CA PHE A 274 5.32 6.26 -4.95
C PHE A 274 4.89 5.30 -3.84
N LEU A 275 5.85 4.64 -3.17
CA LEU A 275 5.53 3.70 -2.10
C LEU A 275 4.98 4.41 -0.85
N ALA A 276 5.51 5.58 -0.49
CA ALA A 276 5.02 6.38 0.62
C ALA A 276 3.58 6.88 0.35
N THR A 277 3.28 7.24 -0.89
CA THR A 277 1.97 7.74 -1.34
C THR A 277 0.96 6.62 -1.67
N TYR A 278 1.37 5.35 -1.64
CA TYR A 278 0.48 4.23 -1.90
C TYR A 278 -0.56 4.02 -0.79
N ASP A 279 -1.85 3.95 -1.14
CA ASP A 279 -2.92 3.96 -0.15
C ASP A 279 -2.98 2.73 0.78
N ASN A 280 -3.59 2.97 1.94
CA ASN A 280 -3.98 1.92 2.87
C ASN A 280 -5.25 1.24 2.35
N ILE A 281 -5.56 0.07 2.91
CA ILE A 281 -6.81 -0.58 2.58
C ILE A 281 -7.93 0.20 3.26
N THR A 282 -8.91 0.62 2.47
CA THR A 282 -10.07 1.38 2.91
C THR A 282 -11.26 0.45 3.01
N ARG A 283 -12.17 0.75 3.93
CA ARG A 283 -13.44 0.02 4.05
C ARG A 283 -14.38 0.35 2.91
N TYR A 284 -14.32 1.59 2.44
CA TYR A 284 -15.09 2.06 1.31
C TYR A 284 -14.18 2.23 0.10
N SER A 285 -14.50 1.52 -0.98
CA SER A 285 -13.85 1.63 -2.28
C SER A 285 -14.89 1.95 -3.34
N GLU A 286 -14.43 2.27 -4.56
CA GLU A 286 -15.32 2.48 -5.72
C GLU A 286 -16.12 1.21 -6.07
N PHE A 287 -15.69 0.04 -5.61
CA PHE A 287 -16.39 -1.22 -5.84
C PHE A 287 -17.49 -1.45 -4.80
N MET A 288 -18.64 -1.95 -5.23
CA MET A 288 -19.83 -2.09 -4.37
C MET A 288 -19.64 -3.11 -3.21
N PHE A 289 -18.73 -4.06 -3.36
CA PHE A 289 -18.56 -5.20 -2.45
C PHE A 289 -17.15 -5.28 -1.88
N GLY A 290 -17.05 -5.60 -0.59
CA GLY A 290 -15.76 -5.76 0.08
C GLY A 290 -15.00 -4.45 0.34
N ASN A 291 -13.88 -4.56 1.04
CA ASN A 291 -12.94 -3.44 1.21
C ASN A 291 -12.20 -3.15 -0.11
N SER A 292 -11.17 -2.30 -0.13
CA SER A 292 -10.45 -2.01 -1.38
C SER A 292 -9.53 -3.13 -1.88
N ALA A 293 -9.23 -4.17 -1.08
CA ALA A 293 -8.29 -5.21 -1.46
C ALA A 293 -8.76 -6.15 -2.58
N PRO A 294 -10.03 -6.62 -2.64
CA PRO A 294 -10.51 -7.45 -3.74
C PRO A 294 -10.36 -6.82 -5.13
N LEU A 295 -10.63 -5.52 -5.26
CA LEU A 295 -10.44 -4.81 -6.53
C LEU A 295 -8.97 -4.85 -6.95
N GLU A 296 -8.09 -4.56 -6.00
CA GLU A 296 -6.66 -4.57 -6.27
C GLU A 296 -6.11 -5.98 -6.51
N HIS A 297 -6.70 -7.01 -5.88
CA HIS A 297 -6.44 -8.41 -6.16
C HIS A 297 -6.75 -8.75 -7.62
N MET A 298 -7.92 -8.35 -8.12
CA MET A 298 -8.27 -8.56 -9.54
C MET A 298 -7.35 -7.79 -10.49
N MET A 299 -6.90 -6.59 -10.11
CA MET A 299 -5.95 -5.82 -10.93
C MET A 299 -4.54 -6.42 -10.94
N LEU A 300 -4.10 -7.03 -9.84
CA LEU A 300 -2.80 -7.69 -9.74
C LEU A 300 -2.80 -9.06 -10.39
N PHE A 301 -3.90 -9.80 -10.26
CA PHE A 301 -4.08 -11.16 -10.75
C PHE A 301 -5.21 -11.20 -11.78
N PRO A 302 -5.03 -10.60 -12.97
CA PRO A 302 -6.08 -10.57 -14.00
C PRO A 302 -6.51 -11.97 -14.46
N GLU A 303 -5.64 -12.96 -14.28
CA GLU A 303 -5.92 -14.37 -14.58
C GLU A 303 -7.13 -14.91 -13.78
N ILE A 304 -7.49 -14.30 -12.64
CA ILE A 304 -8.69 -14.66 -11.86
C ILE A 304 -9.99 -14.45 -12.66
N LEU A 305 -10.01 -13.46 -13.55
CA LEU A 305 -11.17 -13.20 -14.40
C LEU A 305 -11.25 -14.21 -15.54
N GLU A 306 -10.10 -14.55 -16.12
CA GLU A 306 -9.98 -15.56 -17.19
C GLU A 306 -10.49 -16.93 -16.69
N ASP A 307 -10.13 -17.33 -15.47
CA ASP A 307 -10.61 -18.60 -14.87
C ASP A 307 -12.13 -18.68 -14.71
N ARG A 308 -12.78 -17.56 -14.40
CA ARG A 308 -14.23 -17.53 -14.19
C ARG A 308 -15.01 -17.69 -15.48
N ASP A 309 -14.45 -17.21 -16.59
CA ASP A 309 -15.09 -17.34 -17.89
C ASP A 309 -15.02 -18.80 -18.37
N GLU A 310 -13.90 -19.49 -18.12
CA GLU A 310 -13.76 -20.94 -18.38
C GLU A 310 -14.75 -21.78 -17.54
N ASP A 311 -14.89 -21.49 -16.24
CA ASP A 311 -15.85 -22.17 -15.35
C ASP A 311 -17.33 -21.96 -15.78
N ASN A 312 -17.64 -20.82 -16.42
CA ASN A 312 -18.99 -20.53 -16.91
C ASN A 312 -19.29 -21.19 -18.27
N GLU A 313 -18.29 -21.32 -19.15
CA GLU A 313 -18.43 -22.01 -20.43
C GLU A 313 -18.62 -23.53 -20.25
N ASP A 314 -17.96 -24.14 -19.25
CA ASP A 314 -18.16 -25.56 -18.90
C ASP A 314 -19.48 -25.83 -18.16
N GLY A 315 -20.17 -24.78 -17.70
CA GLY A 315 -21.47 -24.86 -17.00
C GLY A 315 -22.71 -24.77 -17.90
N GLU A 316 -22.57 -24.37 -19.17
CA GLU A 316 -23.68 -24.24 -20.12
C GLU A 316 -23.91 -25.49 -21.01
N SER A 317 -23.18 -26.60 -20.79
CA SER A 317 -23.35 -27.81 -21.61
C SER A 317 -24.41 -28.80 -21.13
N ASP A 318 -25.14 -28.53 -20.05
CA ASP A 318 -26.25 -29.38 -19.57
C ASP A 318 -27.52 -28.53 -19.30
N SER A 319 -28.24 -28.18 -20.36
CA SER A 319 -29.67 -27.79 -20.28
C SER A 319 -30.49 -28.38 -21.42
#